data_AF-A0A7C0TX65-F1
#
_entry.id   AF-A0A7C0TX65-F1
#
_cell.length_a   1.000
_cell.length_b   1.000
_cell.length_c   1.000
_cell.angle_alpha   90.00
_cell.angle_beta   90.00
_cell.angle_gamma   90.00
#
_symmetry.space_group_name_H-M   'P 1'
#
loop_
_entity.id
_entity.type
_entity.pdbx_description
1 polymer ?
#
loop_
_entity_poly.entity_id
_entity_poly.type
_entity_poly.pdbx_seq_one_letter_code
_entity_poly.pdbx_strand_id
1 'polypeptide(L)'
;PKRMGVYGFAPAKSIQLIAEERANDKYPNLEVLGSYYVAEDGKYKYYEVILVDPHHPAIRNDKDINWITEPQHRGRVYRGKTAAGRRMRGLLGNRGLRGTHKWKWKKKAKERKLRKRHEASRGARLIAPQEVYEELGLTRGKL
;
A
#
# COMPACT_ATOMS: atom_id res chain seq x y z
N PRO A 1 -1.41 -28.48 6.26
CA PRO A 1 -2.34 -27.36 6.62
C PRO A 1 -1.65 -25.99 6.51
N LYS A 2 -2.09 -25.12 5.59
CA LYS A 2 -1.39 -23.85 5.25
C LYS A 2 -1.49 -22.76 6.32
N ARG A 3 -2.49 -22.82 7.22
CA ARG A 3 -2.85 -21.74 8.16
C ARG A 3 -2.46 -22.00 9.62
N MET A 4 -1.71 -23.08 9.90
CA MET A 4 -1.33 -23.46 11.27
C MET A 4 0.01 -22.88 11.76
N GLY A 5 0.74 -22.17 10.90
CA GLY A 5 2.02 -21.56 11.27
C GLY A 5 1.85 -20.33 12.16
N VAL A 6 2.50 -20.34 13.33
CA VAL A 6 2.49 -19.22 14.28
C VAL A 6 3.76 -18.37 14.15
N TYR A 7 4.92 -19.02 14.09
CA TYR A 7 6.22 -18.35 13.89
C TYR A 7 6.38 -17.83 12.45
N GLY A 8 7.07 -16.70 12.29
CA GLY A 8 7.32 -16.07 10.99
C GLY A 8 6.19 -15.18 10.47
N PHE A 9 5.12 -14.96 11.25
CA PHE A 9 4.09 -13.99 10.91
C PHE A 9 4.57 -12.56 11.19
N ALA A 10 4.66 -11.74 10.15
CA ALA A 10 4.93 -10.32 10.28
C ALA A 10 3.65 -9.50 10.09
N PRO A 11 3.43 -8.43 10.88
CA PRO A 11 2.28 -7.57 10.71
C PRO A 11 2.33 -6.85 9.35
N ALA A 12 1.15 -6.59 8.77
CA ALA A 12 1.04 -5.80 7.55
C ALA A 12 1.36 -4.31 7.77
N LYS A 13 1.18 -3.81 9.00
CA LYS A 13 1.48 -2.44 9.39
C LYS A 13 2.94 -2.28 9.78
N SER A 14 3.54 -1.14 9.45
CA SER A 14 4.87 -0.79 9.94
C SER A 14 4.82 -0.45 11.43
N ILE A 15 5.89 -0.73 12.16
CA ILE A 15 6.02 -0.39 13.60
C ILE A 15 5.83 1.13 13.81
N GLN A 16 6.37 1.94 12.89
CA GLN A 16 6.17 3.40 12.90
C GLN A 16 4.68 3.79 12.78
N LEU A 17 3.90 3.16 11.89
CA LEU A 17 2.46 3.44 11.77
C LEU A 17 1.71 3.01 13.04
N ILE A 18 2.11 1.89 13.65
CA ILE A 18 1.53 1.42 14.92
C ILE A 18 1.80 2.44 16.03
N ALA A 19 2.99 3.07 16.05
CA ALA A 19 3.29 4.14 17.01
C ALA A 19 2.42 5.38 16.77
N GLU A 20 2.23 5.81 15.51
CA GLU A 20 1.33 6.92 15.17
C GLU A 20 -0.11 6.65 15.61
N GLU A 21 -0.63 5.43 15.37
CA GLU A 21 -1.98 5.03 15.78
C GLU A 21 -2.13 5.07 17.32
N ARG A 22 -1.16 4.52 18.06
CA ARG A 22 -1.16 4.55 19.53
C ARG A 22 -1.14 5.97 20.09
N ALA A 23 -0.37 6.87 19.48
CA ALA A 23 -0.33 8.27 19.90
C ALA A 23 -1.69 8.96 19.68
N ASN A 24 -2.35 8.67 18.56
CA ASN A 24 -3.68 9.22 18.26
C ASN A 24 -4.77 8.64 19.17
N ASP A 25 -4.71 7.35 19.51
CA ASP A 25 -5.62 6.72 20.46
C ASP A 25 -5.50 7.36 21.86
N LYS A 26 -4.29 7.78 22.24
CA LYS A 26 -4.04 8.47 23.51
C LYS A 26 -4.57 9.91 23.51
N TYR A 27 -4.48 10.60 22.37
CA TYR A 27 -4.89 11.99 22.21
C TYR A 27 -5.89 12.14 21.06
N PRO A 28 -7.16 11.74 21.26
CA PRO A 28 -8.16 11.66 20.18
C PRO A 28 -8.66 13.03 19.68
N ASN A 29 -8.41 14.09 20.43
CA ASN A 29 -8.69 15.48 20.04
C ASN A 29 -7.63 16.06 19.09
N LEU A 30 -6.47 15.41 18.98
CA LEU A 30 -5.37 15.84 18.13
C LEU A 30 -5.29 15.00 16.86
N GLU A 31 -4.63 15.52 15.83
CA GLU A 31 -4.39 14.82 14.58
C GLU A 31 -2.89 14.63 14.34
N VAL A 32 -2.52 13.44 13.89
CA VAL A 32 -1.11 13.11 13.57
C VAL A 32 -0.69 13.81 12.28
N LEU A 33 0.33 14.66 12.37
CA LEU A 33 0.99 15.27 11.22
C LEU A 33 1.98 14.27 10.57
N GLY A 34 2.84 13.68 11.40
CA GLY A 34 3.85 12.71 11.01
C GLY A 34 4.63 12.17 12.20
N SER A 35 5.68 11.39 11.92
CA SER A 35 6.54 10.81 12.95
C SER A 35 7.95 10.59 12.41
N TYR A 36 8.92 10.45 13.31
CA TYR A 36 10.28 10.08 12.98
C TYR A 36 10.87 9.10 13.99
N TYR A 37 11.89 8.37 13.55
CA TYR A 37 12.65 7.43 14.36
C TYR A 37 13.63 8.18 15.25
N VAL A 38 13.73 7.75 16.51
CA VAL A 38 14.62 8.38 17.49
C VAL A 38 15.74 7.43 17.88
N ALA A 39 15.38 6.26 18.38
CA ALA A 39 16.32 5.28 18.88
C ALA A 39 15.72 3.87 18.85
N GLU A 40 16.56 2.87 19.02
CA GLU A 40 16.14 1.49 19.28
C GLU A 40 17.02 0.86 20.34
N ASP A 41 16.39 -0.05 21.08
CA ASP A 41 17.05 -1.01 21.95
C ASP A 41 16.80 -2.41 21.37
N GLY A 42 17.41 -3.45 21.93
CA GLY A 42 17.22 -4.83 21.49
C GLY A 42 15.77 -5.32 21.53
N LYS A 43 14.90 -4.66 22.31
CA LYS A 43 13.48 -5.01 22.47
C LYS A 43 12.50 -4.00 21.86
N TYR A 44 12.86 -2.72 21.79
CA TYR A 44 11.92 -1.65 21.46
C TYR A 44 12.47 -0.70 20.42
N LYS A 45 11.57 -0.11 19.62
CA LYS A 45 11.87 1.00 18.72
C LYS A 45 11.08 2.21 19.17
N TYR A 46 11.76 3.34 19.29
CA TYR A 46 11.21 4.61 19.76
C TYR A 46 10.99 5.55 18.58
N TYR A 47 9.82 6.19 18.60
CA TYR A 47 9.40 7.15 17.59
C TYR A 47 8.81 8.37 18.28
N GLU A 48 9.14 9.54 17.78
CA GLU A 48 8.47 10.78 18.13
C GLU A 48 7.36 11.05 17.12
N VAL A 49 6.16 11.32 17.63
CA VAL A 49 4.96 11.56 16.83
C VAL A 49 4.55 13.01 17.00
N ILE A 50 4.44 13.72 15.88
CA ILE A 50 4.04 15.12 15.84
C ILE A 50 2.52 15.16 15.72
N LEU A 51 1.87 15.68 16.75
CA LEU A 51 0.41 15.87 16.84
C LEU A 51 0.09 17.36 16.74
N VAL A 52 -1.04 17.69 16.12
CA VAL A 52 -1.51 19.06 15.95
C VAL A 52 -2.94 19.14 16.46
N ASP A 53 -3.28 20.24 17.15
CA ASP A 53 -4.66 20.53 17.56
C ASP A 53 -5.40 21.28 16.45
N PRO A 54 -6.37 20.63 15.75
CA PRO A 54 -7.13 21.30 14.71
C PRO A 54 -8.12 22.36 15.24
N HIS A 55 -8.45 22.32 16.54
CA HIS A 55 -9.40 23.24 17.14
C HIS A 55 -8.76 24.58 17.55
N HIS A 56 -7.44 24.63 17.65
CA HIS A 56 -6.73 25.83 18.10
C HIS A 56 -6.68 26.94 17.03
N PRO A 57 -6.99 28.21 17.35
CA PRO A 57 -7.05 29.30 16.37
C PRO A 57 -5.70 29.59 15.69
N ALA A 58 -4.56 29.40 16.38
CA ALA A 58 -3.26 29.60 15.74
C ALA A 58 -3.05 28.63 14.57
N ILE A 59 -3.50 27.38 14.71
CA ILE A 59 -3.40 26.36 13.64
C ILE A 59 -4.36 26.66 12.50
N ARG A 60 -5.58 27.14 12.80
CA ARG A 60 -6.56 27.52 11.77
C ARG A 60 -6.11 28.71 10.93
N ASN A 61 -5.42 29.66 11.55
CA ASN A 61 -4.95 30.88 10.88
C ASN A 61 -3.61 30.69 10.15
N ASP A 62 -2.87 29.62 10.47
CA ASP A 62 -1.58 29.29 9.83
C ASP A 62 -1.79 28.79 8.39
N LYS A 63 -1.10 29.42 7.42
CA LYS A 63 -1.25 29.10 6.00
C LYS A 63 -0.61 27.77 5.58
N ASP A 64 0.35 27.27 6.35
CA ASP A 64 1.14 26.09 5.98
C ASP A 64 0.50 24.79 6.48
N ILE A 65 -0.17 24.85 7.64
CA ILE A 65 -0.71 23.66 8.32
C ILE A 65 -2.23 23.63 8.45
N ASN A 66 -2.95 24.72 8.14
CA ASN A 66 -4.41 24.79 8.29
C ASN A 66 -5.19 23.66 7.58
N TRP A 67 -4.64 23.07 6.52
CA TRP A 67 -5.25 21.96 5.80
C TRP A 67 -5.61 20.80 6.73
N ILE A 68 -4.88 20.60 7.84
CA ILE A 68 -5.17 19.52 8.79
C ILE A 68 -6.48 19.73 9.56
N THR A 69 -6.97 20.97 9.61
CA THR A 69 -8.20 21.36 10.34
C THR A 69 -9.47 20.97 9.60
N GLU A 70 -9.37 20.67 8.30
CA GLU A 70 -10.54 20.32 7.50
C GLU A 70 -11.11 18.94 7.90
N PRO A 71 -12.45 18.74 7.84
CA PRO A 71 -13.09 17.50 8.29
C PRO A 71 -12.56 16.24 7.60
N GLN A 72 -12.08 16.36 6.36
CA GLN A 72 -11.54 15.24 5.58
C GLN A 72 -10.22 14.69 6.13
N HIS A 73 -9.53 15.44 6.99
CA HIS A 73 -8.27 15.05 7.63
C HIS A 73 -8.46 14.36 8.98
N ARG A 74 -9.67 14.36 9.55
CA ARG A 74 -9.97 13.64 10.80
C ARG A 74 -9.62 12.15 10.74
N GLY A 75 -8.89 11.61 11.72
CA GLY A 75 -8.44 10.22 11.77
C GLY A 75 -7.61 9.84 10.54
N ARG A 76 -6.72 10.72 10.08
CA ARG A 76 -5.89 10.46 8.88
C ARG A 76 -4.92 9.30 9.06
N VAL A 77 -4.49 9.05 10.30
CA VAL A 77 -3.55 7.98 10.66
C VAL A 77 -4.12 6.60 10.36
N TYR A 78 -5.34 6.30 10.80
CA TYR A 78 -6.00 4.99 10.59
C TYR A 78 -6.27 4.71 9.11
N ARG A 79 -6.38 5.76 8.30
CA ARG A 79 -6.55 5.68 6.84
C ARG A 79 -5.22 5.56 6.10
N GLY A 80 -4.09 5.61 6.82
CA GLY A 80 -2.74 5.54 6.30
C GLY A 80 -2.35 6.74 5.43
N LYS A 81 -2.94 7.91 5.67
CA LYS A 81 -2.62 9.15 4.92
C LYS A 81 -1.32 9.82 5.41
N THR A 82 -0.76 9.38 6.54
CA THR A 82 0.56 9.78 7.04
C THR A 82 1.69 9.30 6.10
N ALA A 83 2.90 9.82 6.28
CA ALA A 83 4.05 9.36 5.49
C ALA A 83 4.34 7.87 5.70
N ALA A 84 4.32 7.39 6.95
CA ALA A 84 4.48 5.98 7.29
C ALA A 84 3.37 5.12 6.65
N GLY A 85 2.12 5.56 6.72
CA GLY A 85 0.98 4.87 6.11
C GLY A 85 1.03 4.84 4.57
N ARG A 86 1.47 5.93 3.92
CA ARG A 86 1.68 5.95 2.47
C ARG A 86 2.81 5.01 2.06
N ARG A 87 3.88 4.91 2.86
CA ARG A 87 5.03 4.04 2.60
C ARG A 87 4.63 2.58 2.71
N MET A 88 3.92 2.21 3.77
CA MET A 88 3.35 0.87 3.97
C MET A 88 2.46 0.43 2.80
N ARG A 89 1.67 1.35 2.24
CA ARG A 89 0.80 1.07 1.08
C ARG A 89 1.55 1.02 -0.26
N GLY A 90 2.84 1.31 -0.27
CA GLY A 90 3.66 1.38 -1.48
C GLY A 90 3.31 2.55 -2.40
N LEU A 91 2.82 3.66 -1.84
CA LEU A 91 2.38 4.85 -2.59
C LEU A 91 3.48 5.91 -2.79
N LEU A 92 4.60 5.79 -2.09
CA LEU A 92 5.68 6.79 -2.09
C LEU A 92 6.70 6.65 -3.23
N GLY A 93 6.60 5.64 -4.10
CA GLY A 93 7.55 5.41 -5.19
C GLY A 93 7.09 5.89 -6.57
N ASN A 94 8.05 6.16 -7.47
CA ASN A 94 7.87 6.68 -8.85
C ASN A 94 7.02 5.82 -9.80
N ARG A 95 6.47 4.68 -9.36
CA ARG A 95 5.68 3.75 -10.22
C ARG A 95 4.18 4.07 -10.26
N GLY A 96 3.76 5.15 -9.60
CA GLY A 96 2.35 5.55 -9.50
C GLY A 96 1.43 4.44 -8.95
N LEU A 97 0.14 4.55 -9.22
CA LEU A 97 -0.86 3.55 -8.77
C LEU A 97 -0.61 2.15 -9.33
N ARG A 98 0.07 2.03 -10.49
CA ARG A 98 0.33 0.78 -11.22
C ARG A 98 1.38 -0.13 -10.58
N GLY A 99 2.07 0.32 -9.52
CA GLY A 99 3.03 -0.49 -8.75
C GLY A 99 2.51 -1.06 -7.42
N THR A 100 1.33 -0.62 -6.97
CA THR A 100 0.85 -0.90 -5.61
C THR A 100 0.31 -2.34 -5.45
N HIS A 101 0.41 -2.89 -4.23
CA HIS A 101 -0.19 -4.20 -3.90
C HIS A 101 -1.70 -4.23 -4.22
N LYS A 102 -2.40 -3.13 -3.90
CA LYS A 102 -3.83 -2.98 -4.19
C LYS A 102 -4.13 -3.04 -5.69
N TRP A 103 -3.34 -2.36 -6.52
CA TRP A 103 -3.48 -2.42 -7.97
C TRP A 103 -3.20 -3.82 -8.51
N LYS A 104 -2.12 -4.48 -8.04
CA LYS A 104 -1.80 -5.86 -8.43
C LYS A 104 -2.95 -6.82 -8.11
N TRP A 105 -3.53 -6.72 -6.92
CA TRP A 105 -4.65 -7.57 -6.52
C TRP A 105 -5.94 -7.26 -7.27
N LYS A 106 -6.25 -5.98 -7.53
CA LYS A 106 -7.39 -5.60 -8.39
C LYS A 106 -7.21 -6.06 -9.83
N LYS A 107 -6.02 -5.91 -10.42
CA LYS A 107 -5.67 -6.43 -11.75
C LYS A 107 -5.92 -7.95 -11.79
N LYS A 108 -5.35 -8.70 -10.82
CA LYS A 108 -5.51 -10.16 -10.75
C LYS A 108 -6.96 -10.59 -10.53
N ALA A 109 -7.74 -9.87 -9.73
CA ALA A 109 -9.17 -10.13 -9.56
C ALA A 109 -9.96 -9.92 -10.87
N LYS A 110 -9.67 -8.83 -11.60
CA LYS A 110 -10.26 -8.56 -12.92
C LYS A 110 -9.89 -9.63 -13.95
N GLU A 111 -8.65 -10.09 -13.97
CA GLU A 111 -8.18 -11.19 -14.84
C GLU A 111 -8.88 -12.50 -14.55
N ARG A 112 -9.08 -12.84 -13.27
CA ARG A 112 -9.87 -14.03 -12.86
C ARG A 112 -11.32 -13.93 -13.33
N LYS A 113 -11.97 -12.77 -13.15
CA LYS A 113 -13.36 -12.55 -13.61
C LYS A 113 -13.49 -12.67 -15.14
N LEU A 114 -12.51 -12.13 -15.87
CA LEU A 114 -12.44 -12.21 -17.33
C LEU A 114 -11.93 -13.57 -17.84
N ARG A 115 -11.61 -14.52 -16.95
CA ARG A 115 -10.97 -15.83 -17.26
C ARG A 115 -9.75 -15.68 -18.18
N LYS A 116 -9.05 -14.54 -18.12
CA LYS A 116 -7.80 -14.34 -18.84
C LYS A 116 -6.82 -15.37 -18.28
N ARG A 117 -6.31 -16.27 -19.14
CA ARG A 117 -5.38 -17.31 -18.73
C ARG A 117 -4.19 -16.68 -17.99
N HIS A 118 -3.74 -17.30 -16.90
CA HIS A 118 -2.56 -16.86 -16.15
C HIS A 118 -1.38 -16.63 -17.10
N GLU A 119 -0.63 -15.53 -16.94
CA GLU A 119 0.51 -15.20 -17.79
C GLU A 119 1.52 -16.37 -17.92
N ALA A 120 1.60 -17.27 -16.92
CA ALA A 120 2.38 -18.51 -16.95
C ALA A 120 2.00 -19.51 -18.08
N SER A 121 0.81 -19.38 -18.66
CA SER A 121 0.33 -20.20 -19.78
C SER A 121 0.38 -19.48 -21.13
N ARG A 122 0.93 -18.26 -21.19
CA ARG A 122 1.19 -17.57 -22.48
C ARG A 122 2.27 -18.27 -23.32
N GLY A 123 3.19 -18.99 -22.68
CA GLY A 123 4.17 -19.85 -23.37
C GLY A 123 3.65 -21.25 -23.71
N ALA A 124 2.43 -21.61 -23.31
CA ALA A 124 1.86 -22.95 -23.54
C ALA A 124 1.08 -23.07 -24.87
N ARG A 125 1.45 -22.25 -25.86
CA ARG A 125 1.08 -22.40 -27.27
C ARG A 125 2.40 -22.21 -28.03
N LEU A 126 2.98 -23.15 -28.76
CA LEU A 126 2.38 -24.10 -29.68
C LEU A 126 3.31 -25.33 -29.89
N ILE A 127 2.81 -26.53 -29.63
CA ILE A 127 3.15 -27.72 -30.43
C ILE A 127 1.85 -28.10 -31.11
N ALA A 128 1.44 -27.32 -32.11
CA ALA A 128 0.38 -27.71 -33.03
C ALA A 128 1.08 -28.36 -34.26
N PRO A 129 0.57 -29.47 -34.81
CA PRO A 129 1.04 -30.02 -36.07
C PRO A 129 0.95 -28.99 -37.21
N GLN A 130 1.84 -29.10 -38.19
CA GLN A 130 2.01 -28.12 -39.27
C GLN A 130 0.72 -27.84 -40.05
N GLU A 131 -0.12 -28.86 -40.21
CA GLU A 131 -1.42 -28.83 -40.91
C GLU A 131 -2.36 -27.74 -40.38
N VAL A 132 -2.41 -27.52 -39.06
CA VAL A 132 -3.28 -26.51 -38.43
C VAL A 132 -2.80 -25.07 -38.71
N TYR A 133 -1.52 -24.87 -39.00
CA TYR A 133 -0.99 -23.55 -39.36
C TYR A 133 -1.29 -23.17 -40.81
N GLU A 134 -1.28 -24.16 -41.70
CA GLU A 134 -1.60 -23.98 -43.13
C GLU A 134 -3.08 -23.65 -43.30
N GLU A 135 -3.97 -24.33 -42.57
CA GLU A 135 -5.42 -24.09 -42.59
C GLU A 135 -5.81 -22.69 -42.05
N LEU A 136 -5.00 -22.14 -41.13
CA LEU A 136 -5.19 -20.81 -40.54
C LEU A 136 -4.39 -19.70 -41.24
N GLY A 137 -3.65 -20.00 -42.30
CA GLY A 137 -2.90 -19.03 -43.12
C GLY A 137 -1.77 -18.29 -42.39
N LEU A 138 -1.19 -18.88 -41.33
CA LEU A 138 -0.14 -18.26 -40.52
C LEU A 138 1.21 -18.95 -40.75
N THR A 139 2.16 -18.27 -41.40
CA THR A 139 3.52 -18.80 -41.60
C THR A 139 4.38 -18.67 -40.34
N ARG A 140 5.07 -19.75 -39.99
CA ARG A 140 5.87 -19.84 -38.76
C ARG A 140 7.24 -19.14 -38.97
N GLY A 141 7.27 -17.84 -38.72
CA GLY A 141 8.49 -17.08 -38.41
C GLY A 141 9.23 -16.46 -39.61
N LYS A 142 9.24 -15.12 -39.65
CA LYS A 142 10.47 -14.37 -39.90
C LYS A 142 10.90 -13.77 -38.55
N LEU A 143 12.16 -13.99 -38.20
CA LEU A 143 12.86 -13.29 -37.12
C LEU A 143 12.78 -11.77 -37.34
#